data_AF-A0A9D5NK09-F1
#
_entry.id   AF-A0A9D5NK09-F1
#
_cell.length_a   1.000
_cell.length_b   1.000
_cell.length_c   1.000
_cell.angle_alpha   90.00
_cell.angle_beta   90.00
_cell.angle_gamma   90.00
#
_symmetry.space_group_name_H-M   'P 1'
#
loop_
_entity.id
_entity.type
_entity.pdbx_description
1 polymer ?
#
loop_
_entity_poly.entity_id
_entity_poly.type
_entity_poly.pdbx_seq_one_letter_code
_entity_poly.pdbx_strand_id
1 'polypeptide(L)'
;MTCSSCKYLKEEKRVEGKVCGACYYCSNFDKYVKGSDNKCEKHERNYGRNNYNCDKIYNEGLEYYDDDKPIAIYIVELVLFVILAIILNICSF
;
A
#
# COMPACT_ATOMS: atom_id res chain seq x y z
N MET A 1 13.30 -9.74 6.90
CA MET A 1 12.16 -10.61 6.46
C MET A 1 10.92 -9.74 6.34
N THR A 2 10.15 -9.87 5.26
CA THR A 2 8.94 -9.06 5.04
C THR A 2 7.70 -9.73 5.61
N CYS A 3 6.62 -8.97 5.79
CA CYS A 3 5.35 -9.51 6.28
C CYS A 3 4.78 -10.64 5.41
N SER A 4 5.15 -10.72 4.12
CA SER A 4 4.72 -11.77 3.20
C SER A 4 5.05 -13.19 3.64
N SER A 5 6.11 -13.37 4.45
CA SER A 5 6.53 -14.69 4.96
C SER A 5 6.17 -14.89 6.43
N CYS A 6 5.52 -13.92 7.08
CA CYS A 6 5.22 -13.96 8.51
C CYS A 6 4.10 -14.96 8.86
N LYS A 7 4.29 -15.74 9.93
CA LYS A 7 3.32 -16.72 10.46
C LYS A 7 2.02 -16.10 10.98
N TYR A 8 2.08 -14.85 11.42
CA TYR A 8 0.92 -14.11 11.93
C TYR A 8 0.10 -13.44 10.84
N LEU A 9 0.58 -13.47 9.58
CA LEU A 9 -0.15 -12.95 8.44
C LEU A 9 -1.23 -13.96 8.01
N LYS A 10 -2.49 -13.53 7.98
CA LYS A 10 -3.67 -14.33 7.62
C LYS A 10 -4.02 -14.12 6.15
N GLU A 11 -3.67 -15.09 5.32
CA GLU A 11 -3.90 -15.06 3.86
C GLU A 11 -5.40 -15.01 3.51
N GLU A 12 -6.22 -15.67 4.30
CA GLU A 12 -7.67 -15.71 4.17
C GLU A 12 -8.34 -14.36 4.49
N LYS A 13 -7.65 -13.46 5.20
CA LYS A 13 -8.10 -12.10 5.50
C LYS A 13 -7.42 -11.08 4.58
N ARG A 14 -7.48 -11.34 3.28
CA ARG A 14 -7.01 -10.45 2.22
C ARG A 14 -8.02 -9.33 1.97
N VAL A 15 -7.53 -8.11 1.76
CA VAL A 15 -8.33 -6.94 1.34
C VAL A 15 -7.65 -6.31 0.14
N GLU A 16 -8.39 -6.16 -0.95
CA GLU A 16 -7.91 -5.49 -2.16
C GLU A 16 -7.83 -3.98 -1.93
N GLY A 17 -6.76 -3.36 -2.43
CA GLY A 17 -6.75 -1.90 -2.56
C GLY A 17 -7.80 -1.48 -3.57
N LYS A 18 -8.41 -0.30 -3.39
CA LYS A 18 -9.43 0.23 -4.31
C LYS A 18 -8.95 0.37 -5.76
N VAL A 19 -7.64 0.49 -5.97
CA VAL A 19 -7.06 0.64 -7.32
C VAL A 19 -6.23 -0.57 -7.70
N CYS A 20 -5.29 -0.99 -6.85
CA CYS A 20 -4.45 -2.16 -7.10
C CYS A 20 -3.81 -2.73 -5.82
N GLY A 21 -3.23 -3.92 -5.96
CA GLY A 21 -2.57 -4.66 -4.89
C GLY A 21 -3.52 -5.11 -3.77
N ALA A 22 -2.95 -5.59 -2.68
CA ALA A 22 -3.70 -6.05 -1.52
C ALA A 22 -2.92 -5.89 -0.21
N CYS A 23 -3.68 -5.83 0.89
CA CYS A 23 -3.16 -5.94 2.24
C CYS A 23 -3.79 -7.16 2.94
N TYR A 24 -3.15 -7.59 4.03
CA TYR A 24 -3.55 -8.80 4.76
C TYR A 24 -3.59 -8.51 6.25
N TYR A 25 -4.51 -9.14 6.96
CA TYR A 25 -4.57 -9.01 8.41
C TYR A 25 -3.37 -9.69 9.08
N CYS A 26 -2.68 -8.98 9.96
CA CYS A 26 -1.66 -9.54 10.84
C CYS A 26 -2.20 -9.68 12.26
N SER A 27 -2.28 -10.91 12.76
CA SER A 27 -2.81 -11.21 14.10
C SER A 27 -1.89 -10.79 15.25
N ASN A 28 -0.64 -10.42 14.97
CA ASN A 28 0.28 -9.94 16.01
C ASN A 28 0.14 -8.43 16.26
N PHE A 29 -0.32 -7.68 15.25
CA PHE A 29 -0.47 -6.22 15.33
C PHE A 29 -1.93 -5.78 15.36
N ASP A 30 -2.86 -6.72 15.26
CA ASP A 30 -4.30 -6.51 15.11
C ASP A 30 -4.68 -5.46 14.06
N LYS A 31 -3.99 -5.50 12.92
CA LYS A 31 -4.19 -4.56 11.81
C LYS A 31 -3.84 -5.18 10.47
N TYR A 32 -4.33 -4.53 9.42
CA TYR A 32 -3.92 -4.83 8.05
C TYR A 32 -2.52 -4.28 7.77
N VAL A 33 -1.70 -5.12 7.15
CA VAL A 33 -0.32 -4.79 6.76
C VAL A 33 -0.10 -5.20 5.31
N LYS A 34 0.78 -4.49 4.62
CA LYS A 34 1.21 -4.88 3.27
C LYS A 34 2.17 -6.07 3.37
N GLY A 35 2.12 -6.98 2.42
CA GLY A 35 3.10 -8.07 2.35
C GLY A 35 4.55 -7.59 2.22
N SER A 36 4.74 -6.42 1.62
CA SER A 36 6.02 -5.73 1.45
C SER A 36 6.52 -4.99 2.69
N ASP A 37 5.71 -4.84 3.75
CA ASP A 37 6.13 -4.14 4.96
C ASP A 37 7.24 -4.92 5.70
N ASN A 38 8.25 -4.20 6.18
CA ASN A 38 9.32 -4.75 7.03
C ASN A 38 8.94 -4.85 8.52
N LYS A 39 7.70 -4.47 8.88
CA LYS A 39 7.23 -4.48 10.28
C LYS A 39 7.29 -5.88 10.90
N CYS A 40 7.25 -6.92 10.09
CA CYS A 40 7.29 -8.32 10.54
C CYS A 40 8.69 -8.93 10.59
N GLU A 41 9.76 -8.14 10.42
CA GLU A 41 11.12 -8.66 10.31
C GLU A 41 11.62 -9.43 11.54
N LYS A 42 11.13 -9.05 12.72
CA LYS A 42 11.48 -9.71 13.99
C LYS A 42 10.56 -10.89 14.35
N HIS A 43 9.60 -11.24 13.48
CA HIS A 43 8.60 -12.26 13.78
C HIS A 43 8.93 -13.60 13.13
N GLU A 44 8.30 -14.66 13.66
CA GLU A 44 8.50 -16.02 13.19
C GLU A 44 8.04 -16.20 11.73
N ARG A 45 8.84 -16.94 10.97
CA ARG A 45 8.55 -17.31 9.58
C ARG A 45 7.49 -18.39 9.53
N ASN A 46 6.58 -18.26 8.56
CA ASN A 46 5.67 -19.33 8.19
C ASN A 46 6.41 -20.35 7.32
N TYR A 47 6.90 -21.44 7.92
CA TYR A 47 7.58 -22.52 7.19
C TYR A 47 6.61 -23.37 6.34
N GLY A 48 5.29 -23.26 6.56
CA GLY A 48 4.29 -23.94 5.74
C GLY A 48 3.89 -23.15 4.48
N ARG A 49 4.25 -21.87 4.39
CA ARG A 49 3.97 -21.03 3.23
C ARG A 49 5.05 -21.26 2.18
N ASN A 50 4.65 -21.66 0.97
CA ASN A 50 5.58 -21.82 -0.14
C ASN A 50 6.13 -20.47 -0.63
N ASN A 51 7.24 -20.50 -1.36
CA ASN A 51 7.88 -19.28 -1.87
C ASN A 51 6.98 -18.51 -2.84
N TYR A 52 6.24 -19.22 -3.71
CA TYR A 52 5.31 -18.59 -4.65
C TYR A 52 4.26 -17.70 -3.96
N ASN A 53 3.64 -18.19 -2.87
CA ASN A 53 2.69 -17.39 -2.11
C ASN A 53 3.38 -16.22 -1.40
N CYS A 54 4.59 -16.41 -0.87
CA CYS A 54 5.35 -15.31 -0.29
C CYS A 54 5.63 -14.21 -1.32
N ASP A 55 6.01 -14.57 -2.54
CA ASP A 55 6.31 -13.62 -3.62
C ASP A 55 5.03 -12.92 -4.08
N LYS A 56 3.93 -13.66 -4.24
CA LYS A 56 2.61 -13.10 -4.58
C LYS A 56 2.17 -12.07 -3.54
N ILE A 57 2.18 -12.42 -2.26
CA ILE A 57 1.79 -11.53 -1.15
C ILE A 57 2.69 -10.31 -1.09
N TYR A 58 3.99 -10.48 -1.33
CA TYR A 58 4.96 -9.37 -1.37
C TYR A 58 4.64 -8.40 -2.51
N ASN A 59 4.42 -8.91 -3.73
CA ASN A 59 4.10 -8.10 -4.91
C ASN A 59 2.76 -7.39 -4.77
N GLU A 60 1.73 -8.08 -4.27
CA GLU A 60 0.43 -7.44 -3.95
C GLU A 60 0.60 -6.31 -2.92
N GLY A 61 1.51 -6.47 -1.96
CA GLY A 61 1.86 -5.43 -1.00
C GLY A 61 2.63 -4.25 -1.61
N LEU A 62 3.53 -4.49 -2.58
CA LEU A 62 4.24 -3.43 -3.31
C LEU A 62 3.28 -2.59 -4.14
N GLU A 63 2.34 -3.25 -4.80
CA GLU A 63 1.34 -2.60 -5.66
C GLU A 63 0.16 -2.02 -4.87
N TYR A 64 0.10 -2.18 -3.55
CA TYR A 64 -1.06 -1.74 -2.77
C TYR A 64 -1.28 -0.23 -2.88
N TYR A 65 -2.38 0.13 -3.55
CA TYR A 65 -2.88 1.49 -3.68
C TYR A 65 -4.39 1.51 -3.36
N ASP A 66 -4.71 2.21 -2.27
CA ASP A 66 -6.06 2.31 -1.71
C ASP A 66 -6.49 3.77 -1.69
N ASP A 67 -6.56 4.31 -2.90
CA ASP A 67 -7.04 5.65 -3.14
C ASP A 67 -8.53 5.61 -3.45
N ASP A 68 -9.27 6.45 -2.73
CA ASP A 68 -10.71 6.59 -2.87
C ASP A 68 -11.14 7.97 -3.32
N LYS A 69 -10.18 8.86 -3.56
CA LYS A 69 -10.47 10.21 -3.98
C LYS A 69 -11.14 10.17 -5.35
N PRO A 70 -12.33 10.76 -5.51
CA PRO A 70 -12.93 10.89 -6.82
C PRO A 70 -12.02 11.71 -7.74
N ILE A 71 -11.99 11.35 -9.02
CA ILE A 71 -11.15 12.01 -10.04
C ILE A 71 -11.33 13.54 -10.10
N ALA A 72 -12.52 14.03 -9.73
CA ALA A 72 -12.82 15.45 -9.64
C ALA A 72 -11.88 16.20 -8.67
N ILE A 73 -11.47 15.59 -7.56
CA ILE A 73 -10.56 16.22 -6.59
C ILE A 73 -9.19 16.46 -7.23
N TYR A 74 -8.68 15.49 -7.98
CA TYR A 74 -7.41 15.62 -8.71
C TYR A 74 -7.46 16.75 -9.75
N ILE A 75 -8.59 16.90 -10.45
CA ILE A 75 -8.78 17.99 -11.42
C ILE A 75 -8.78 19.34 -10.71
N VAL A 76 -9.45 19.46 -9.55
CA VAL A 76 -9.47 20.72 -8.77
C VAL A 76 -8.07 21.08 -8.26
N GLU A 77 -7.32 20.11 -7.71
CA GLU A 77 -5.94 20.32 -7.27
C GLU A 77 -5.05 20.80 -8.43
N LEU A 78 -5.17 20.18 -9.62
CA LEU A 78 -4.43 20.58 -10.81
C LEU A 78 -4.73 22.04 -11.22
N VAL A 79 -6.01 22.43 -11.27
CA VAL A 79 -6.40 23.80 -11.62
C VAL A 79 -5.82 24.81 -10.63
N LEU A 80 -5.86 24.50 -9.33
CA LEU A 80 -5.24 25.33 -8.29
C LEU A 80 -3.73 25.51 -8.51
N PHE A 81 -3.01 24.44 -8.82
CA PHE A 81 -1.56 24.52 -9.11
C PHE A 81 -1.26 25.36 -10.35
N VAL A 82 -2.09 25.27 -11.41
CA VAL A 82 -1.93 26.10 -12.61
C VAL A 82 -2.14 27.57 -12.29
N ILE A 83 -3.19 27.92 -11.53
CA ILE A 83 -3.44 29.32 -11.11
C ILE A 83 -2.28 29.85 -10.27
N LEU A 84 -1.79 29.07 -9.29
CA LEU A 84 -0.64 29.45 -8.47
C LEU A 84 0.63 29.65 -9.31
N ALA A 85 0.90 28.77 -10.27
CA ALA A 85 2.04 28.89 -11.17
C ALA A 85 1.96 30.18 -12.01
N ILE A 86 0.78 30.54 -12.51
CA ILE A 86 0.56 31.79 -13.25
C ILE A 86 0.83 33.00 -12.36
N ILE A 87 0.26 33.03 -11.15
CA ILE A 87 0.46 34.14 -10.20
C ILE A 87 1.94 34.28 -9.82
N LEU A 88 2.61 33.18 -9.47
CA LEU A 88 4.03 33.19 -9.12
C LEU A 88 4.88 33.68 -10.29
N ASN A 89 4.59 33.24 -11.52
CA ASN A 89 5.32 33.70 -12.71
C ASN A 89 5.12 35.19 -12.98
N ILE A 90 3.92 35.73 -12.70
CA ILE A 90 3.63 37.17 -12.79
C ILE A 90 4.28 37.97 -11.64
N CYS A 91 4.33 37.42 -10.43
CA CYS A 91 4.93 38.07 -9.25
C CYS A 91 6.46 37.93 -9.16
N SER A 92 7.09 37.10 -10.00
CA SER A 92 8.56 36.93 -10.05
C SER A 92 9.28 37.98 -10.91
N PHE A 93 8.60 39.09 -11.24
CA PHE A 93 9.10 40.18 -12.07
C PHE A 93 9.63 41.35 -11.25
#